data_AF-A0A660M1K6-F1
#
_entry.id   AF-A0A660M1K6-F1
#
_cell.length_a   1.000
_cell.length_b   1.000
_cell.length_c   1.000
_cell.angle_alpha   90.00
_cell.angle_beta   90.00
_cell.angle_gamma   90.00
#
_symmetry.space_group_name_H-M   'P 1'
#
loop_
_entity.id
_entity.type
_entity.pdbx_description
1 polymer ?
#
loop_
_entity_poly.entity_id
_entity_poly.type
_entity_poly.pdbx_seq_one_letter_code
_entity_poly.pdbx_strand_id
1 'polypeptide(L)'
;MGADSKKTGFTLPTVLITSVIMLTLLLVAMQLAASYAAALRDRYYNQLAREAAESGLAYAVSCLRGNGMISPWGSKSLAPETNCAGDPEPGQANTVMHEGNIRTRFTVPPLGSTGGEVQQAYATGYVELLRPSGGVWKTYTRVLSLATGAQTRVDTLAFGYEGDMHGIQHKVFFATIDSAGRVRSVGANDLGQLGAGLVSTAQPTPVRFNVSQRAVSVHTNFVSVGGNLMVRDENGEVYGAGKNDRGQLGAGYMSPTVSTPVRFGLPVGVKAVTVNSGWANFVLGNDKNIYAAGECTYGLLGTGD
;
A
#
# COMPACT_ATOMS: atom_id res chain seq x y z
N MET A 1 82.44 55.68 -11.99
CA MET A 1 81.09 55.44 -11.46
C MET A 1 80.15 55.31 -12.64
N GLY A 2 79.67 54.10 -12.92
CA GLY A 2 78.84 53.84 -14.11
C GLY A 2 78.67 52.35 -14.31
N ALA A 3 77.76 51.75 -13.55
CA ALA A 3 77.23 50.43 -13.84
C ALA A 3 75.71 50.58 -13.91
N ASP A 4 75.26 50.98 -15.09
CA ASP A 4 73.86 50.88 -15.51
C ASP A 4 73.68 49.55 -16.28
N SER A 5 72.45 49.05 -16.27
CA SER A 5 71.86 48.05 -17.17
C SER A 5 71.41 46.72 -16.54
N LYS A 6 70.07 46.58 -16.54
CA LYS A 6 69.20 45.38 -16.65
C LYS A 6 68.78 44.66 -15.37
N LYS A 7 67.76 45.23 -14.71
CA LYS A 7 66.80 44.47 -13.87
C LYS A 7 65.35 44.87 -14.16
N THR A 8 64.84 44.65 -15.36
CA THR A 8 63.39 44.80 -15.64
C THR A 8 63.02 43.95 -16.85
N GLY A 9 62.60 42.70 -16.65
CA GLY A 9 62.31 41.82 -17.79
C GLY A 9 61.29 40.70 -17.61
N PHE A 10 60.64 40.54 -16.45
CA PHE A 10 59.75 39.39 -16.23
C PHE A 10 58.45 39.69 -15.46
N THR A 11 58.17 40.95 -15.08
CA THR A 11 56.95 41.31 -14.33
C THR A 11 55.71 41.35 -15.22
N LEU A 12 55.82 41.80 -16.48
CA LEU A 12 54.67 41.88 -17.38
C LEU A 12 54.11 40.49 -17.76
N PRO A 13 54.94 39.50 -18.18
CA PRO A 13 54.43 38.17 -18.50
C PRO A 13 53.84 37.46 -17.29
N THR A 14 54.43 37.61 -16.11
CA THR A 14 53.92 36.99 -14.88
C THR A 14 52.60 37.61 -14.42
N VAL A 15 52.46 38.94 -14.49
CA VAL A 15 51.19 39.63 -14.20
C VAL A 15 50.11 39.27 -15.22
N LEU A 16 50.46 39.11 -16.50
CA LEU A 16 49.52 38.66 -17.53
C LEU A 16 49.07 37.22 -17.26
N ILE A 17 49.99 36.31 -16.92
CA ILE A 17 49.66 34.92 -16.63
C ILE A 17 48.78 34.82 -15.38
N THR A 18 49.11 35.52 -14.29
CA THR A 18 48.30 35.50 -13.06
C THR A 18 46.94 36.15 -13.27
N SER A 19 46.85 37.23 -14.05
CA SER A 19 45.58 37.86 -14.42
C SER A 19 44.70 36.93 -15.24
N VAL A 20 45.26 36.22 -16.23
CA VAL A 20 44.52 35.23 -17.04
C VAL A 20 44.06 34.07 -16.16
N ILE A 21 44.90 33.56 -15.27
CA ILE A 21 44.53 32.49 -14.32
C ILE A 21 43.41 32.95 -13.37
N MET A 22 43.49 34.17 -12.82
CA MET A 22 42.44 34.70 -11.96
C MET A 22 41.13 34.89 -12.71
N LEU A 23 41.18 35.38 -13.96
CA LEU A 23 39.99 35.54 -14.79
C LEU A 23 39.36 34.18 -15.14
N THR A 24 40.15 33.16 -15.46
CA THR A 24 39.63 31.81 -15.73
C THR A 24 39.01 31.19 -14.49
N LEU A 25 39.63 31.34 -13.32
CA LEU A 25 39.07 30.89 -12.04
C LEU A 25 37.73 31.58 -11.72
N LEU A 26 37.63 32.90 -11.95
CA LEU A 26 36.39 33.65 -11.74
C LEU A 26 35.28 33.19 -12.69
N LEU A 27 35.60 32.95 -13.96
CA LEU A 27 34.63 32.43 -14.94
C LEU A 27 34.13 31.04 -14.55
N VAL A 28 35.02 30.15 -14.13
CA VAL A 28 34.66 28.80 -13.65
C VAL A 28 33.78 28.90 -12.40
N ALA A 29 34.14 29.75 -11.44
CA ALA A 29 33.33 29.96 -10.23
C ALA A 29 31.92 30.49 -10.56
N MET A 30 31.81 31.43 -11.50
CA MET A 30 30.53 31.96 -11.95
C MET A 30 29.67 30.90 -12.65
N GLN A 31 30.27 30.07 -13.51
CA GLN A 31 29.58 28.95 -14.17
C GLN A 31 29.09 27.91 -13.15
N LEU A 32 29.89 27.60 -12.13
CA LEU A 32 29.50 26.69 -11.04
C LEU A 32 28.36 27.28 -10.21
N ALA A 33 28.42 28.57 -9.85
CA ALA A 33 27.35 29.23 -9.12
C ALA A 33 26.03 29.25 -9.92
N ALA A 34 26.09 29.56 -11.21
CA ALA A 34 24.93 29.57 -12.09
C ALA A 34 24.31 28.17 -12.25
N SER A 35 25.13 27.13 -12.44
CA SER A 35 24.65 25.76 -12.56
C SER A 35 24.05 25.23 -11.25
N TYR A 36 24.64 25.58 -10.10
CA TYR A 36 24.10 25.21 -8.79
C TYR A 36 22.76 25.90 -8.52
N ALA A 37 22.65 27.20 -8.83
CA ALA A 37 21.40 27.95 -8.71
C ALA A 37 20.30 27.38 -9.62
N ALA A 38 20.64 26.97 -10.85
CA ALA A 38 19.71 26.30 -11.75
C ALA A 38 19.26 24.93 -11.19
N ALA A 39 20.19 24.13 -10.69
CA ALA A 39 19.89 22.81 -10.12
C ALA A 39 19.01 22.89 -8.87
N LEU A 40 19.26 23.85 -7.97
CA LEU A 40 18.41 24.10 -6.81
C LEU A 40 16.99 24.49 -7.22
N ARG A 41 16.87 25.37 -8.23
CA ARG A 41 15.58 25.82 -8.74
C ARG A 41 14.79 24.69 -9.40
N ASP A 42 15.46 23.82 -10.15
CA ASP A 42 14.85 22.63 -10.72
C ASP A 42 14.40 21.65 -9.62
N ARG A 43 15.18 21.45 -8.55
CA ARG A 43 14.75 20.64 -7.40
C ARG A 43 13.51 21.21 -6.73
N TYR A 44 13.48 22.52 -6.50
CA TYR A 44 12.34 23.21 -5.90
C TYR A 44 11.05 23.01 -6.73
N TYR A 45 11.07 23.26 -8.03
CA TYR A 45 9.88 23.08 -8.86
C TYR A 45 9.46 21.62 -9.02
N ASN A 46 10.42 20.69 -9.03
CA ASN A 46 10.10 19.26 -9.03
C ASN A 46 9.47 18.81 -7.71
N GLN A 47 9.87 19.39 -6.57
CA GLN A 47 9.23 19.15 -5.28
C GLN A 47 7.80 19.72 -5.27
N LEU A 48 7.62 20.95 -5.75
CA LEU A 48 6.29 21.56 -5.83
C LEU A 48 5.34 20.78 -6.77
N ALA A 49 5.86 20.24 -7.88
CA ALA A 49 5.09 19.38 -8.78
C ALA A 49 4.72 18.05 -8.12
N ARG A 50 5.60 17.52 -7.24
CA ARG A 50 5.30 16.34 -6.44
C ARG A 50 4.20 16.63 -5.43
N GLU A 51 4.27 17.74 -4.69
CA GLU A 51 3.24 18.14 -3.71
C GLU A 51 1.87 18.36 -4.38
N ALA A 52 1.86 18.93 -5.60
CA ALA A 52 0.64 19.02 -6.41
C ALA A 52 0.09 17.64 -6.79
N ALA A 53 0.94 16.69 -7.16
CA ALA A 53 0.53 15.31 -7.44
C ALA A 53 0.00 14.60 -6.17
N GLU A 54 0.64 14.81 -5.01
CA GLU A 54 0.19 14.28 -3.71
C GLU A 54 -1.20 14.83 -3.34
N SER A 55 -1.46 16.10 -3.62
CA SER A 55 -2.78 16.73 -3.46
C SER A 55 -3.84 16.06 -4.35
N GLY A 56 -3.50 15.75 -5.61
CA GLY A 56 -4.38 15.02 -6.51
C GLY A 56 -4.70 13.60 -6.04
N LEU A 57 -3.70 12.86 -5.57
CA LEU A 57 -3.91 11.53 -4.98
C LEU A 57 -4.77 11.59 -3.72
N ALA A 58 -4.54 12.56 -2.84
CA ALA A 58 -5.34 12.75 -1.63
C ALA A 58 -6.81 13.04 -1.98
N TYR A 59 -7.05 13.87 -3.01
CA TYR A 59 -8.39 14.16 -3.51
C TYR A 59 -9.08 12.91 -4.07
N ALA A 60 -8.38 12.13 -4.91
CA ALA A 60 -8.89 10.87 -5.45
C ALA A 60 -9.26 9.88 -4.34
N VAL A 61 -8.40 9.73 -3.31
CA VAL A 61 -8.66 8.84 -2.16
C VAL A 61 -9.88 9.31 -1.36
N SER A 62 -10.06 10.62 -1.18
CA SER A 62 -11.25 11.17 -0.53
C SER A 62 -12.53 10.80 -1.28
N CYS A 63 -12.54 10.99 -2.61
CA CYS A 63 -13.66 10.63 -3.46
C CYS A 63 -13.97 9.12 -3.43
N LEU A 64 -12.94 8.27 -3.44
CA LEU A 64 -13.10 6.82 -3.32
C LEU A 64 -13.70 6.42 -1.98
N ARG A 65 -13.20 6.97 -0.86
CA ARG A 65 -13.73 6.66 0.48
C ARG A 65 -15.20 7.04 0.62
N GLY A 66 -15.61 8.19 0.06
CA GLY A 66 -17.02 8.62 0.06
C GLY A 66 -17.95 7.73 -0.78
N ASN A 67 -17.40 6.92 -1.70
CA ASN A 67 -18.15 6.10 -2.66
C ASN A 67 -17.84 4.60 -2.52
N GLY A 68 -17.51 4.14 -1.32
CA GLY A 68 -17.31 2.71 -1.05
C GLY A 68 -16.11 2.09 -1.78
N MET A 69 -15.06 2.88 -2.01
CA MET A 69 -13.85 2.50 -2.76
C MET A 69 -14.09 2.22 -4.25
N ILE A 70 -15.25 2.63 -4.79
CA ILE A 70 -15.55 2.59 -6.22
C ILE A 70 -15.26 3.99 -6.78
N SER A 71 -14.62 4.08 -7.95
CA SER A 71 -14.35 5.36 -8.60
C SER A 71 -15.63 6.01 -9.16
N PRO A 72 -16.07 7.16 -8.61
CA PRO A 72 -17.24 7.87 -9.12
C PRO A 72 -16.99 8.62 -10.45
N TRP A 73 -15.75 8.97 -10.78
CA TRP A 73 -15.42 9.74 -11.99
C TRP A 73 -15.28 8.89 -13.25
N GLY A 74 -15.31 7.56 -13.15
CA GLY A 74 -15.34 6.64 -14.28
C GLY A 74 -14.24 6.91 -15.31
N SER A 75 -14.63 7.29 -16.53
CA SER A 75 -13.72 7.60 -17.64
C SER A 75 -13.24 9.06 -17.68
N LYS A 76 -13.70 9.92 -16.77
CA LYS A 76 -13.27 11.33 -16.67
C LYS A 76 -11.96 11.44 -15.89
N SER A 77 -11.47 12.67 -15.72
CA SER A 77 -10.30 12.96 -14.89
C SER A 77 -10.68 13.94 -13.79
N LEU A 78 -10.11 13.79 -12.60
CA LEU A 78 -10.24 14.80 -11.54
C LEU A 78 -9.20 15.90 -11.74
N ALA A 79 -9.61 17.13 -11.49
CA ALA A 79 -8.80 18.33 -11.44
C ALA A 79 -9.27 19.20 -10.24
N PRO A 80 -8.50 20.23 -9.84
CA PRO A 80 -8.85 21.11 -8.71
C PRO A 80 -10.25 21.74 -8.79
N GLU A 81 -10.75 21.95 -10.01
CA GLU A 81 -12.04 22.55 -10.32
C GLU A 81 -13.17 21.55 -10.55
N THR A 82 -12.94 20.26 -10.30
CA THR A 82 -13.95 19.21 -10.54
C THR A 82 -14.43 18.59 -9.24
N ASN A 83 -15.70 18.21 -9.19
CA ASN A 83 -16.24 17.37 -8.13
C ASN A 83 -15.77 15.90 -8.27
N CYS A 84 -16.18 15.04 -7.33
CA CYS A 84 -15.81 13.61 -7.37
C CYS A 84 -16.35 12.85 -8.59
N ALA A 85 -17.37 13.35 -9.30
CA ALA A 85 -17.82 12.75 -10.56
C ALA A 85 -16.95 13.15 -11.75
N GLY A 86 -15.93 14.00 -11.55
CA GLY A 86 -15.10 14.57 -12.60
C GLY A 86 -15.80 15.68 -13.39
N ASP A 87 -16.88 16.26 -12.86
CA ASP A 87 -17.60 17.37 -13.47
C ASP A 87 -17.11 18.73 -12.92
N PRO A 88 -16.96 19.77 -13.77
CA PRO A 88 -16.55 21.09 -13.31
C PRO A 88 -17.53 21.68 -12.29
N GLU A 89 -17.00 22.21 -11.20
CA GLU A 89 -17.79 22.82 -10.12
C GLU A 89 -17.66 24.35 -10.16
N PRO A 90 -18.77 25.11 -10.29
CA PRO A 90 -18.72 26.56 -10.38
C PRO A 90 -18.08 27.20 -9.15
N GLY A 91 -17.11 28.09 -9.39
CA GLY A 91 -16.45 28.86 -8.33
C GLY A 91 -15.23 28.18 -7.69
N GLN A 92 -14.88 26.94 -8.08
CA GLN A 92 -13.61 26.34 -7.69
C GLN A 92 -12.44 26.90 -8.51
N ALA A 93 -11.29 27.05 -7.86
CA ALA A 93 -10.06 27.45 -8.52
C ALA A 93 -9.53 26.31 -9.39
N ASN A 94 -9.07 26.62 -10.60
CA ASN A 94 -8.43 25.67 -11.52
C ASN A 94 -6.95 25.38 -11.20
N THR A 95 -6.49 25.86 -10.05
CA THR A 95 -5.10 25.72 -9.57
C THR A 95 -5.11 25.38 -8.09
N VAL A 96 -4.16 24.55 -7.67
CA VAL A 96 -3.90 24.26 -6.24
C VAL A 96 -3.22 25.46 -5.58
N MET A 97 -2.30 26.10 -6.30
CA MET A 97 -1.57 27.28 -5.85
C MET A 97 -1.32 28.20 -7.05
N HIS A 98 -1.46 29.50 -6.84
CA HIS A 98 -1.05 30.53 -7.79
C HIS A 98 -0.37 31.67 -7.03
N GLU A 99 0.95 31.77 -7.14
CA GLU A 99 1.74 32.80 -6.46
C GLU A 99 2.72 33.43 -7.44
N GLY A 100 2.58 34.74 -7.65
CA GLY A 100 3.41 35.50 -8.59
C GLY A 100 3.35 34.95 -10.01
N ASN A 101 4.44 34.36 -10.47
CA ASN A 101 4.57 33.76 -11.79
C ASN A 101 4.53 32.23 -11.78
N ILE A 102 4.08 31.60 -10.69
CA ILE A 102 4.01 30.15 -10.55
C ILE A 102 2.56 29.75 -10.35
N ARG A 103 2.07 28.81 -11.16
CA ARG A 103 0.81 28.13 -10.89
C ARG A 103 1.00 26.62 -10.80
N THR A 104 0.26 25.98 -9.92
CA THR A 104 0.28 24.53 -9.76
C THR A 104 -1.12 23.96 -9.95
N ARG A 105 -1.19 22.77 -10.55
CA ARG A 105 -2.45 22.03 -10.75
C ARG A 105 -2.15 20.54 -10.75
N PHE A 106 -3.18 19.71 -10.61
CA PHE A 106 -3.06 18.27 -10.78
C PHE A 106 -4.09 17.74 -11.76
N THR A 107 -3.86 16.53 -12.26
CA THR A 107 -4.87 15.73 -12.94
C THR A 107 -4.80 14.30 -12.45
N VAL A 108 -5.94 13.71 -12.12
CA VAL A 108 -6.07 12.28 -11.77
C VAL A 108 -6.85 11.61 -12.91
N PRO A 109 -6.22 10.84 -13.79
CA PRO A 109 -6.94 10.06 -14.81
C PRO A 109 -7.85 8.97 -14.19
N PRO A 110 -8.65 8.28 -15.03
CA PRO A 110 -9.31 7.03 -14.63
C PRO A 110 -8.34 6.06 -13.96
N LEU A 111 -8.85 5.28 -13.00
CA LEU A 111 -8.05 4.26 -12.33
C LEU A 111 -7.51 3.25 -13.34
N GLY A 112 -6.20 3.01 -13.30
CA GLY A 112 -5.57 1.95 -14.09
C GLY A 112 -5.77 0.59 -13.42
N SER A 113 -5.83 -0.47 -14.23
CA SER A 113 -5.72 -1.84 -13.73
C SER A 113 -4.31 -2.36 -14.01
N THR A 114 -3.63 -2.86 -12.98
CA THR A 114 -2.30 -3.51 -13.14
C THR A 114 -2.39 -5.02 -13.36
N GLY A 115 -3.54 -5.53 -13.80
CA GLY A 115 -3.82 -6.97 -13.88
C GLY A 115 -4.22 -7.53 -12.51
N GLY A 116 -5.41 -8.15 -12.45
CA GLY A 116 -6.08 -8.52 -11.20
C GLY A 116 -6.97 -7.41 -10.63
N GLU A 117 -7.52 -7.62 -9.43
CA GLU A 117 -8.45 -6.71 -8.72
C GLU A 117 -7.77 -5.44 -8.15
N VAL A 118 -6.46 -5.23 -8.38
CA VAL A 118 -5.74 -4.06 -7.88
C VAL A 118 -5.91 -2.90 -8.85
N GLN A 119 -6.66 -1.89 -8.40
CA GLN A 119 -6.75 -0.60 -9.05
C GLN A 119 -5.58 0.29 -8.59
N GLN A 120 -4.99 1.04 -9.53
CA GLN A 120 -3.97 2.04 -9.26
C GLN A 120 -4.51 3.42 -9.65
N ALA A 121 -4.44 4.35 -8.71
CA ALA A 121 -4.65 5.77 -8.98
C ALA A 121 -3.30 6.36 -9.39
N TYR A 122 -3.32 7.14 -10.46
CA TYR A 122 -2.21 7.98 -10.85
C TYR A 122 -2.62 9.43 -10.65
N ALA A 123 -1.69 10.28 -10.24
CA ALA A 123 -1.89 11.72 -10.29
C ALA A 123 -0.66 12.37 -10.93
N THR A 124 -0.91 13.27 -11.86
CA THR A 124 0.13 14.11 -12.44
C THR A 124 -0.01 15.50 -11.86
N GLY A 125 1.02 15.94 -11.13
CA GLY A 125 1.15 17.32 -10.67
C GLY A 125 1.95 18.14 -11.69
N TYR A 126 1.49 19.36 -11.92
CA TYR A 126 2.08 20.32 -12.85
C TYR A 126 2.47 21.59 -12.08
N VAL A 127 3.64 22.12 -12.39
CA VAL A 127 4.07 23.46 -12.02
C VAL A 127 4.37 24.21 -13.30
N GLU A 128 3.61 25.26 -13.56
CA GLU A 128 3.73 26.08 -14.76
C GLU A 128 4.28 27.45 -14.36
N LEU A 129 5.45 27.78 -14.93
CA LEU A 129 6.07 29.08 -14.78
C LEU A 129 5.51 30.00 -15.85
N LEU A 130 4.95 31.13 -15.45
CA LEU A 130 4.30 32.10 -16.30
C LEU A 130 5.27 33.21 -16.70
N ARG A 131 5.12 33.69 -17.94
CA ARG A 131 5.71 34.95 -18.38
C ARG A 131 4.89 36.11 -17.81
N PRO A 132 5.47 37.33 -17.72
CA PRO A 132 4.70 38.54 -17.42
C PRO A 132 3.51 38.75 -18.35
N SER A 133 3.58 38.26 -19.60
CA SER A 133 2.49 38.30 -20.58
C SER A 133 1.40 37.24 -20.37
N GLY A 134 1.47 36.42 -19.32
CA GLY A 134 0.47 35.41 -18.94
C GLY A 134 0.64 34.03 -19.59
N GLY A 135 1.51 33.89 -20.61
CA GLY A 135 1.79 32.61 -21.25
C GLY A 135 2.69 31.70 -20.40
N VAL A 136 2.52 30.37 -20.53
CA VAL A 136 3.40 29.40 -19.87
C VAL A 136 4.78 29.42 -20.54
N TRP A 137 5.82 29.70 -19.75
CA TRP A 137 7.22 29.67 -20.14
C TRP A 137 7.81 28.26 -20.05
N LYS A 138 7.55 27.56 -18.95
CA LYS A 138 8.11 26.22 -18.68
C LYS A 138 7.17 25.45 -17.76
N THR A 139 7.08 24.14 -17.97
CA THR A 139 6.27 23.24 -17.14
C THR A 139 7.15 22.16 -16.53
N TYR A 140 7.00 21.94 -15.22
CA TYR A 140 7.56 20.80 -14.50
C TYR A 140 6.44 19.84 -14.17
N THR A 141 6.68 18.54 -14.36
CA THR A 141 5.68 17.50 -14.14
C THR A 141 6.22 16.41 -13.24
N ARG A 142 5.36 15.91 -12.36
CA ARG A 142 5.63 14.70 -11.57
C ARG A 142 4.40 13.82 -11.57
N VAL A 143 4.63 12.56 -11.90
CA VAL A 143 3.60 11.52 -11.83
C VAL A 143 3.86 10.72 -10.58
N LEU A 144 2.82 10.59 -9.76
CA LEU A 144 2.80 9.69 -8.62
C LEU A 144 1.72 8.64 -8.85
N SER A 145 1.93 7.48 -8.28
CA SER A 145 0.97 6.38 -8.28
C SER A 145 0.70 5.94 -6.86
N LEU A 146 -0.55 5.64 -6.57
CA LEU A 146 -0.99 5.00 -5.34
C LEU A 146 -1.86 3.81 -5.71
N ALA A 147 -1.55 2.63 -5.18
CA ALA A 147 -2.47 1.51 -5.27
C ALA A 147 -3.75 1.87 -4.50
N THR A 148 -4.84 2.12 -5.22
CA THR A 148 -6.14 2.48 -4.67
C THR A 148 -7.08 1.33 -4.99
N GLY A 149 -7.06 0.32 -4.14
CA GLY A 149 -7.56 -1.02 -4.47
C GLY A 149 -6.71 -2.10 -3.79
N ALA A 150 -5.52 -1.73 -3.34
CA ALA A 150 -5.00 -2.32 -2.13
C ALA A 150 -5.80 -1.75 -0.94
N GLN A 151 -6.81 -2.48 -0.46
CA GLN A 151 -6.70 -2.81 0.97
C GLN A 151 -5.22 -3.18 1.16
N THR A 152 -4.53 -2.65 2.17
CA THR A 152 -3.50 -3.49 2.78
C THR A 152 -4.20 -4.81 3.08
N ARG A 153 -4.14 -5.79 2.15
CA ARG A 153 -4.88 -7.04 2.26
C ARG A 153 -4.17 -7.85 3.33
N VAL A 154 -4.42 -7.48 4.58
CA VAL A 154 -4.36 -8.41 5.70
C VAL A 154 -5.24 -9.62 5.37
N ASP A 155 -6.26 -9.44 4.53
CA ASP A 155 -7.06 -10.52 3.98
C ASP A 155 -6.24 -11.55 3.18
N THR A 156 -5.10 -11.22 2.57
CA THR A 156 -4.26 -12.21 1.84
C THR A 156 -3.05 -12.68 2.64
N LEU A 157 -2.88 -12.19 3.86
CA LEU A 157 -1.74 -12.48 4.73
C LEU A 157 -2.22 -12.59 6.17
N ALA A 158 -2.18 -13.81 6.70
CA ALA A 158 -2.55 -14.12 8.07
C ALA A 158 -1.30 -14.47 8.89
N PHE A 159 -1.19 -13.91 10.09
CA PHE A 159 -0.16 -14.24 11.07
C PHE A 159 -0.81 -14.87 12.29
N GLY A 160 -0.54 -16.15 12.52
CA GLY A 160 -1.12 -16.93 13.61
C GLY A 160 -0.12 -17.13 14.73
N TYR A 161 -0.66 -17.17 15.95
CA TYR A 161 0.12 -17.33 17.17
C TYR A 161 -0.52 -18.40 18.05
N GLU A 162 0.27 -19.43 18.34
CA GLU A 162 -0.05 -20.50 19.28
C GLU A 162 0.85 -20.36 20.51
N GLY A 163 0.25 -20.22 21.69
CA GLY A 163 0.97 -20.17 22.96
C GLY A 163 0.03 -20.48 24.12
N ASP A 164 0.57 -20.82 25.29
CA ASP A 164 -0.22 -20.82 26.52
C ASP A 164 -0.09 -19.47 27.24
N MET A 165 -1.05 -19.13 28.09
CA MET A 165 -0.97 -17.94 28.94
C MET A 165 0.07 -18.09 30.08
N HIS A 166 0.65 -19.28 30.24
CA HIS A 166 1.53 -19.63 31.36
C HIS A 166 3.02 -19.67 30.98
N GLY A 167 3.35 -19.43 29.71
CA GLY A 167 4.69 -19.13 29.24
C GLY A 167 5.52 -20.36 28.89
N ILE A 168 6.39 -20.14 27.90
CA ILE A 168 7.61 -20.86 27.50
C ILE A 168 7.56 -21.54 26.10
N GLN A 169 6.41 -21.66 25.43
CA GLN A 169 6.39 -22.06 24.00
C GLN A 169 5.52 -21.15 23.13
N HIS A 170 6.15 -20.12 22.55
CA HIS A 170 5.54 -19.23 21.58
C HIS A 170 5.81 -19.77 20.18
N LYS A 171 4.76 -20.25 19.50
CA LYS A 171 4.85 -20.78 18.15
C LYS A 171 4.09 -19.87 17.20
N VAL A 172 4.68 -19.59 16.05
CA VAL A 172 4.08 -18.73 15.04
C VAL A 172 3.87 -19.52 13.77
N PHE A 173 2.78 -19.22 13.08
CA PHE A 173 2.54 -19.67 11.72
C PHE A 173 2.06 -18.49 10.90
N PHE A 174 2.19 -18.58 9.59
CA PHE A 174 1.60 -17.59 8.71
C PHE A 174 1.10 -18.24 7.43
N ALA A 175 0.17 -17.56 6.79
CA ALA A 175 -0.38 -17.98 5.52
C ALA A 175 -0.51 -16.81 4.56
N THR A 176 -0.29 -17.10 3.28
CA THR A 176 -0.39 -16.12 2.19
C THR A 176 -1.24 -16.67 1.08
N ILE A 177 -1.90 -15.78 0.34
CA ILE A 177 -2.61 -16.09 -0.89
C ILE A 177 -1.84 -15.48 -2.06
N ASP A 178 -1.50 -16.28 -3.07
CA ASP A 178 -0.87 -15.77 -4.29
C ASP A 178 -1.90 -15.24 -5.32
N SER A 179 -1.42 -14.68 -6.43
CA SER A 179 -2.26 -14.10 -7.47
C SER A 179 -3.23 -15.10 -8.14
N ALA A 180 -2.95 -16.40 -8.02
CA ALA A 180 -3.81 -17.48 -8.49
C ALA A 180 -4.79 -17.98 -7.41
N GLY A 181 -4.82 -17.34 -6.24
CA GLY A 181 -5.64 -17.73 -5.10
C GLY A 181 -5.19 -19.02 -4.43
N ARG A 182 -3.92 -19.42 -4.57
CA ARG A 182 -3.38 -20.58 -3.87
C ARG A 182 -2.89 -20.15 -2.49
N VAL A 183 -3.34 -20.86 -1.47
CA VAL A 183 -2.94 -20.62 -0.09
C VAL A 183 -1.67 -21.38 0.24
N ARG A 184 -0.63 -20.68 0.66
CA ARG A 184 0.61 -21.25 1.22
C ARG A 184 0.71 -20.92 2.70
N SER A 185 0.99 -21.92 3.52
CA SER A 185 1.07 -21.82 4.97
C SER A 185 2.40 -22.41 5.47
N VAL A 186 2.96 -21.88 6.55
CA VAL A 186 4.28 -22.30 7.09
C VAL A 186 4.39 -21.94 8.57
N GLY A 187 5.31 -22.57 9.29
CA GLY A 187 5.55 -22.36 10.72
C GLY A 187 4.93 -23.47 11.58
N ALA A 188 4.38 -23.11 12.74
CA ALA A 188 3.78 -24.03 13.71
C ALA A 188 2.69 -24.92 13.08
N ASN A 189 2.68 -26.21 13.42
CA ASN A 189 1.71 -27.15 12.85
C ASN A 189 1.28 -28.28 13.82
N ASP A 190 1.45 -28.10 15.13
CA ASP A 190 1.15 -29.12 16.14
C ASP A 190 -0.34 -29.50 16.17
N LEU A 191 -1.19 -28.59 15.70
CA LEU A 191 -2.65 -28.74 15.66
C LEU A 191 -3.15 -29.04 14.24
N GLY A 192 -2.24 -29.14 13.26
CA GLY A 192 -2.58 -29.27 11.84
C GLY A 192 -3.06 -27.95 11.20
N GLN A 193 -2.79 -26.80 11.84
CA GLN A 193 -3.30 -25.48 11.43
C GLN A 193 -2.86 -25.05 10.03
N LEU A 194 -1.82 -25.67 9.46
CA LEU A 194 -1.39 -25.36 8.10
C LEU A 194 -2.30 -25.96 7.03
N GLY A 195 -3.21 -26.88 7.38
CA GLY A 195 -4.23 -27.42 6.45
C GLY A 195 -3.66 -28.24 5.29
N ALA A 196 -2.49 -28.86 5.49
CA ALA A 196 -1.75 -29.61 4.48
C ALA A 196 -1.92 -31.14 4.61
N GLY A 197 -2.86 -31.61 5.43
CA GLY A 197 -3.09 -33.04 5.68
C GLY A 197 -2.05 -33.71 6.58
N LEU A 198 -1.22 -32.91 7.27
CA LEU A 198 -0.15 -33.40 8.13
C LEU A 198 -0.10 -32.62 9.44
N VAL A 199 0.41 -33.25 10.49
CA VAL A 199 0.64 -32.66 11.82
C VAL A 199 2.13 -32.79 12.15
N SER A 200 2.75 -31.70 12.59
CA SER A 200 4.18 -31.66 12.91
C SER A 200 4.48 -30.46 13.80
N THR A 201 5.57 -30.48 14.57
CA THR A 201 5.89 -29.33 15.44
C THR A 201 6.07 -28.02 14.67
N ALA A 202 6.71 -28.10 13.52
CA ALA A 202 6.76 -26.99 12.58
C ALA A 202 6.88 -27.51 11.15
N GLN A 203 6.59 -26.63 10.19
CA GLN A 203 6.98 -26.75 8.80
C GLN A 203 7.92 -25.59 8.46
N PRO A 204 9.19 -25.86 8.16
CA PRO A 204 10.15 -24.82 7.79
C PRO A 204 9.99 -24.34 6.34
N THR A 205 9.27 -25.11 5.52
CA THR A 205 8.99 -24.80 4.12
C THR A 205 7.48 -24.60 3.92
N PRO A 206 7.08 -23.68 3.02
CA PRO A 206 5.66 -23.48 2.75
C PRO A 206 4.98 -24.72 2.21
N VAL A 207 3.90 -25.12 2.89
CA VAL A 207 2.97 -26.17 2.46
C VAL A 207 1.70 -25.55 1.91
N ARG A 208 0.89 -26.35 1.21
CA ARG A 208 -0.36 -25.88 0.61
C ARG A 208 -1.53 -26.17 1.53
N PHE A 209 -2.34 -25.15 1.80
CA PHE A 209 -3.65 -25.34 2.40
C PHE A 209 -4.63 -25.72 1.28
N ASN A 210 -5.17 -26.93 1.34
CA ASN A 210 -5.90 -27.53 0.22
C ASN A 210 -7.39 -27.14 0.21
N VAL A 211 -7.72 -26.12 -0.58
CA VAL A 211 -9.10 -25.74 -0.93
C VAL A 211 -9.39 -26.00 -2.41
N SER A 212 -10.65 -26.33 -2.71
CA SER A 212 -11.07 -26.71 -4.07
C SER A 212 -11.23 -25.52 -5.01
N GLN A 213 -11.48 -24.33 -4.46
CA GLN A 213 -11.75 -23.09 -5.19
C GLN A 213 -10.66 -22.06 -4.90
N ARG A 214 -10.64 -20.98 -5.70
CA ARG A 214 -9.69 -19.88 -5.52
C ARG A 214 -9.92 -19.20 -4.17
N ALA A 215 -8.89 -19.15 -3.32
CA ALA A 215 -8.97 -18.40 -2.08
C ALA A 215 -8.92 -16.89 -2.34
N VAL A 216 -9.74 -16.15 -1.60
CA VAL A 216 -9.82 -14.68 -1.69
C VAL A 216 -9.40 -14.01 -0.39
N SER A 217 -9.57 -14.68 0.75
CA SER A 217 -9.07 -14.19 2.03
C SER A 217 -8.68 -15.31 3.00
N VAL A 218 -7.72 -15.04 3.88
CA VAL A 218 -7.17 -15.93 4.90
C VAL A 218 -7.16 -15.20 6.25
N HIS A 219 -7.55 -15.90 7.30
CA HIS A 219 -7.85 -15.33 8.61
C HIS A 219 -7.30 -16.23 9.71
N THR A 220 -6.72 -15.60 10.72
CA THR A 220 -6.24 -16.27 11.93
C THR A 220 -6.21 -15.24 13.06
N ASN A 221 -5.81 -15.66 14.25
CA ASN A 221 -5.94 -14.88 15.47
C ASN A 221 -4.59 -14.25 15.88
N PHE A 222 -4.13 -13.24 15.13
CA PHE A 222 -2.82 -12.61 15.38
C PHE A 222 -2.64 -12.04 16.80
N VAL A 223 -3.72 -11.58 17.42
CA VAL A 223 -3.71 -10.91 18.74
C VAL A 223 -4.19 -11.80 19.88
N SER A 224 -4.38 -13.10 19.63
CA SER A 224 -4.89 -14.04 20.63
C SER A 224 -4.11 -15.36 20.58
N VAL A 225 -4.41 -16.23 21.52
CA VAL A 225 -3.91 -17.61 21.54
C VAL A 225 -4.80 -18.46 20.66
N GLY A 226 -4.26 -19.15 19.67
CA GLY A 226 -5.09 -19.99 18.80
C GLY A 226 -4.28 -20.78 17.81
N GLY A 227 -4.92 -21.84 17.34
CA GLY A 227 -4.26 -22.83 16.51
C GLY A 227 -5.11 -23.18 15.32
N ASN A 228 -5.87 -22.23 14.79
CA ASN A 228 -6.72 -22.43 13.62
C ASN A 228 -6.41 -21.40 12.52
N LEU A 229 -6.57 -21.86 11.29
CA LEU A 229 -6.42 -21.06 10.07
C LEU A 229 -7.71 -21.19 9.28
N MET A 230 -8.33 -20.06 8.96
CA MET A 230 -9.58 -19.99 8.21
C MET A 230 -9.32 -19.37 6.84
N VAL A 231 -9.93 -19.91 5.80
CA VAL A 231 -9.80 -19.46 4.42
C VAL A 231 -11.19 -19.31 3.83
N ARG A 232 -11.45 -18.17 3.20
CA ARG A 232 -12.67 -17.94 2.41
C ARG A 232 -12.31 -17.97 0.94
N ASP A 233 -13.13 -18.65 0.15
CA ASP A 233 -12.99 -18.74 -1.30
C ASP A 233 -13.85 -17.71 -2.06
N GLU A 234 -13.69 -17.69 -3.38
CA GLU A 234 -14.43 -16.81 -4.28
C GLU A 234 -15.94 -17.08 -4.34
N ASN A 235 -16.38 -18.28 -3.93
CA ASN A 235 -17.79 -18.64 -3.85
C ASN A 235 -18.44 -18.18 -2.54
N GLY A 236 -17.65 -17.68 -1.58
CA GLY A 236 -18.10 -17.30 -0.25
C GLY A 236 -18.22 -18.50 0.69
N GLU A 237 -17.59 -19.62 0.38
CA GLU A 237 -17.44 -20.74 1.30
C GLU A 237 -16.23 -20.52 2.21
N VAL A 238 -16.32 -21.02 3.44
CA VAL A 238 -15.27 -20.88 4.45
C VAL A 238 -14.77 -22.26 4.83
N TYR A 239 -13.45 -22.41 4.86
CA TYR A 239 -12.75 -23.63 5.24
C TYR A 239 -11.81 -23.34 6.40
N GLY A 240 -11.65 -24.31 7.30
CA GLY A 240 -10.78 -24.19 8.45
C GLY A 240 -9.94 -25.43 8.68
N ALA A 241 -8.75 -25.26 9.24
CA ALA A 241 -7.91 -26.34 9.76
C ALA A 241 -7.28 -25.92 11.09
N GLY A 242 -6.87 -26.89 11.90
CA GLY A 242 -6.21 -26.68 13.18
C GLY A 242 -7.01 -27.17 14.38
N LYS A 243 -6.95 -26.41 15.48
CA LYS A 243 -7.64 -26.67 16.74
C LYS A 243 -9.16 -26.71 16.55
N ASN A 244 -9.78 -27.80 16.98
CA ASN A 244 -11.23 -27.99 16.92
C ASN A 244 -11.82 -28.69 18.18
N ASP A 245 -11.11 -28.65 19.31
CA ASP A 245 -11.50 -29.31 20.58
C ASP A 245 -12.80 -28.77 21.18
N ARG A 246 -13.20 -27.57 20.77
CA ARG A 246 -14.47 -26.91 21.16
C ARG A 246 -15.37 -26.65 19.96
N GLY A 247 -15.10 -27.27 18.82
CA GLY A 247 -15.88 -27.06 17.59
C GLY A 247 -15.60 -25.72 16.90
N GLN A 248 -14.43 -25.11 17.12
CA GLN A 248 -14.06 -23.80 16.57
C GLN A 248 -14.20 -23.74 15.04
N LEU A 249 -13.98 -24.85 14.33
CA LEU A 249 -14.04 -24.87 12.86
C LEU A 249 -15.48 -24.85 12.32
N GLY A 250 -16.50 -24.96 13.18
CA GLY A 250 -17.91 -24.90 12.75
C GLY A 250 -18.33 -26.04 11.81
N ALA A 251 -17.59 -27.16 11.83
CA ALA A 251 -17.79 -28.29 10.91
C ALA A 251 -18.84 -29.31 11.42
N GLY A 252 -19.54 -29.01 12.51
CA GLY A 252 -20.55 -29.90 13.11
C GLY A 252 -19.99 -31.04 13.96
N TYR A 253 -18.69 -31.04 14.24
CA TYR A 253 -18.03 -32.02 15.12
C TYR A 253 -16.87 -31.37 15.88
N MET A 254 -16.39 -32.05 16.92
CA MET A 254 -15.22 -31.64 17.72
C MET A 254 -14.07 -32.64 17.52
N SER A 255 -12.84 -32.13 17.44
CA SER A 255 -11.61 -32.93 17.36
C SER A 255 -10.43 -32.10 17.87
N PRO A 256 -9.50 -32.64 18.68
CA PRO A 256 -8.34 -31.87 19.15
C PRO A 256 -7.56 -31.19 18.01
N THR A 257 -7.38 -31.90 16.90
CA THR A 257 -6.64 -31.44 15.72
C THR A 257 -7.37 -31.82 14.43
N VAL A 258 -7.27 -30.95 13.42
CA VAL A 258 -7.85 -31.14 12.09
C VAL A 258 -6.84 -30.64 11.05
N SER A 259 -6.09 -31.54 10.43
CA SER A 259 -5.00 -31.19 9.51
C SER A 259 -5.42 -31.01 8.05
N THR A 260 -6.62 -31.44 7.68
CA THR A 260 -7.19 -31.27 6.34
C THR A 260 -8.33 -30.26 6.42
N PRO A 261 -8.39 -29.26 5.51
CA PRO A 261 -9.41 -28.22 5.57
C PRO A 261 -10.84 -28.77 5.56
N VAL A 262 -11.65 -28.31 6.50
CA VAL A 262 -13.08 -28.65 6.61
C VAL A 262 -13.95 -27.42 6.47
N ARG A 263 -15.14 -27.59 5.91
CA ARG A 263 -16.05 -26.49 5.62
C ARG A 263 -16.77 -26.03 6.89
N PHE A 264 -16.84 -24.72 7.09
CA PHE A 264 -17.70 -24.10 8.10
C PHE A 264 -19.17 -24.21 7.67
N GLY A 265 -20.03 -24.71 8.55
CA GLY A 265 -21.45 -24.91 8.27
C GLY A 265 -22.23 -23.59 8.27
N LEU A 266 -22.49 -23.03 7.09
CA LEU A 266 -23.45 -21.93 6.90
C LEU A 266 -24.82 -22.46 6.44
N PRO A 267 -25.93 -21.76 6.76
CA PRO A 267 -27.24 -22.10 6.21
C PRO A 267 -27.28 -22.10 4.69
N VAL A 268 -28.21 -22.86 4.12
CA VAL A 268 -28.38 -22.96 2.66
C VAL A 268 -28.62 -21.57 2.06
N GLY A 269 -27.84 -21.23 1.03
CA GLY A 269 -27.94 -19.94 0.33
C GLY A 269 -27.16 -18.79 0.95
N VAL A 270 -26.65 -18.94 2.17
CA VAL A 270 -25.82 -17.93 2.83
C VAL A 270 -24.37 -18.06 2.36
N LYS A 271 -23.77 -16.93 1.99
CA LYS A 271 -22.36 -16.81 1.61
C LYS A 271 -21.63 -15.96 2.61
N ALA A 272 -20.43 -16.37 3.00
CA ALA A 272 -19.58 -15.55 3.85
C ALA A 272 -19.19 -14.26 3.13
N VAL A 273 -19.17 -13.16 3.88
CA VAL A 273 -18.64 -11.86 3.48
C VAL A 273 -17.26 -11.68 4.09
N THR A 274 -17.11 -11.95 5.39
CA THR A 274 -15.84 -11.90 6.12
C THR A 274 -15.81 -12.90 7.26
N VAL A 275 -14.62 -13.18 7.76
CA VAL A 275 -14.36 -14.10 8.88
C VAL A 275 -13.53 -13.36 9.93
N ASN A 276 -13.84 -13.59 11.20
CA ASN A 276 -12.99 -13.21 12.31
C ASN A 276 -12.62 -14.46 13.10
N SER A 277 -11.33 -14.66 13.37
CA SER A 277 -10.83 -15.89 13.98
C SER A 277 -10.22 -15.68 15.36
N GLY A 278 -10.47 -16.62 16.27
CA GLY A 278 -10.04 -16.59 17.66
C GLY A 278 -10.27 -17.93 18.39
N TRP A 279 -10.59 -17.87 19.69
CA TRP A 279 -11.08 -19.05 20.44
C TRP A 279 -12.46 -19.53 19.99
N ALA A 280 -13.24 -18.60 19.46
CA ALA A 280 -14.37 -18.86 18.60
C ALA A 280 -14.12 -18.17 17.26
N ASN A 281 -14.72 -18.71 16.20
CA ASN A 281 -14.70 -18.12 14.88
C ASN A 281 -16.08 -17.55 14.57
N PHE A 282 -16.09 -16.37 13.95
CA PHE A 282 -17.31 -15.66 13.55
C PHE A 282 -17.29 -15.42 12.05
N VAL A 283 -18.42 -15.71 11.40
CA VAL A 283 -18.59 -15.52 9.97
C VAL A 283 -19.77 -14.57 9.75
N LEU A 284 -19.52 -13.45 9.09
CA LEU A 284 -20.59 -12.54 8.64
C LEU A 284 -21.16 -13.08 7.33
N GLY A 285 -22.45 -13.39 7.30
CA GLY A 285 -23.16 -13.79 6.09
C GLY A 285 -23.61 -12.58 5.25
N ASN A 286 -23.87 -12.83 3.97
CA ASN A 286 -24.50 -11.86 3.05
C ASN A 286 -25.95 -11.51 3.42
N ASP A 287 -26.56 -12.30 4.30
CA ASP A 287 -27.85 -12.07 4.95
C ASP A 287 -27.76 -11.11 6.14
N LYS A 288 -26.56 -10.58 6.43
CA LYS A 288 -26.26 -9.66 7.54
C LYS A 288 -26.34 -10.31 8.93
N ASN A 289 -26.36 -11.64 9.02
CA ASN A 289 -26.28 -12.36 10.28
C ASN A 289 -24.83 -12.78 10.59
N ILE A 290 -24.53 -12.92 11.88
CA ILE A 290 -23.25 -13.45 12.36
C ILE A 290 -23.44 -14.89 12.79
N TYR A 291 -22.59 -15.77 12.27
CA TYR A 291 -22.55 -17.19 12.58
C TYR A 291 -21.30 -17.48 13.41
N ALA A 292 -21.47 -18.01 14.61
CA ALA A 292 -20.38 -18.25 15.54
C ALA A 292 -20.18 -19.75 15.80
N ALA A 293 -18.94 -20.20 15.96
CA ALA A 293 -18.61 -21.55 16.40
C ALA A 293 -17.32 -21.57 17.24
N GLY A 294 -17.30 -22.38 18.30
CA GLY A 294 -16.12 -22.60 19.12
C GLY A 294 -16.38 -22.53 20.62
N GLU A 295 -15.41 -21.99 21.34
CA GLU A 295 -15.46 -21.88 22.81
C GLU A 295 -16.69 -21.09 23.26
N CYS A 296 -17.52 -21.71 24.10
CA CYS A 296 -18.76 -21.13 24.62
C CYS A 296 -18.63 -20.59 26.05
N THR A 297 -17.46 -20.71 26.69
CA THR A 297 -17.22 -20.12 28.01
C THR A 297 -17.15 -18.59 27.96
N TYR A 298 -17.38 -17.94 29.09
CA TYR A 298 -17.31 -16.48 29.27
C TYR A 298 -18.20 -15.65 28.33
N GLY A 299 -19.26 -16.24 27.77
CA GLY A 299 -20.16 -15.57 26.84
C GLY A 299 -19.51 -15.24 25.49
N LEU A 300 -18.41 -15.91 25.11
CA LEU A 300 -17.64 -15.60 23.90
C LEU A 300 -18.47 -15.66 22.62
N LEU A 301 -19.45 -16.56 22.53
CA LEU A 301 -20.31 -16.69 21.34
C LEU A 301 -21.43 -15.65 21.28
N GLY A 302 -21.70 -14.93 22.37
CA GLY A 302 -22.77 -13.93 22.44
C GLY A 302 -24.19 -14.50 22.25
N THR A 303 -24.40 -15.79 22.52
CA THR A 303 -25.69 -16.47 22.34
C THR A 303 -26.70 -16.19 23.45
N GLY A 304 -26.25 -15.63 24.57
CA GLY A 304 -27.10 -15.33 25.73
C GLY A 304 -27.18 -16.44 26.78
N ASP A 305 -26.40 -17.50 26.59
CA ASP A 305 -26.30 -18.67 27.47
C ASP A 305 -25.16 -18.55 28.51
#